data_AF-A0A6C0KTD1-F1
#
_entry.id   AF-A0A6C0KTD1-F1
#
_cell.length_a   1.000
_cell.length_b   1.000
_cell.length_c   1.000
_cell.angle_alpha   90.00
_cell.angle_beta   90.00
_cell.angle_gamma   90.00
#
_symmetry.space_group_name_H-M   'P 1'
#
loop_
_entity.id
_entity.type
_entity.pdbx_description
1 polymer ?
#
loop_
_entity_poly.entity_id
_entity_poly.type
_entity_poly.pdbx_seq_one_letter_code
_entity_poly.pdbx_strand_id
1 'polypeptide(L)'
;MNSDYLMYTTTFLYLSCYIPELYANYKNKNSNIYNIPEKIIMLVATSCGLTYALLNNNTALITNYAPLLSLDVIALLMRLYYAYENNLSSNSNNNNDNNNRESESKSETETETDSDTDSDYVIRFDI
;
A
#
# COMPACT_ATOMS: atom_id res chain seq x y z
N MET A 1 8.01 -1.92 45.01
CA MET A 1 8.80 -2.01 43.76
C MET A 1 8.17 -1.03 42.79
N ASN A 2 8.89 0.02 42.39
CA ASN A 2 8.34 1.13 41.61
C ASN A 2 7.91 0.64 40.22
N SER A 3 6.59 0.63 39.99
CA SER A 3 5.93 0.31 38.72
C SER A 3 6.46 1.13 37.55
N ASP A 4 7.01 2.30 37.82
CA ASP A 4 7.52 3.23 36.81
C ASP A 4 8.69 2.63 36.01
N TYR A 5 9.55 1.84 36.65
CA TYR A 5 10.65 1.17 35.95
C TYR A 5 10.14 0.20 34.89
N LEU A 6 9.06 -0.54 35.20
CA LEU A 6 8.42 -1.45 34.25
C LEU A 6 7.90 -0.68 33.03
N MET A 7 7.25 0.47 33.23
CA MET A 7 6.75 1.30 32.13
C MET A 7 7.87 1.77 31.20
N TYR A 8 9.01 2.21 31.74
CA TYR A 8 10.15 2.63 30.93
C TYR A 8 10.77 1.46 30.15
N THR A 9 10.94 0.29 30.77
CA THR A 9 11.42 -0.90 30.06
C THR A 9 10.46 -1.35 28.95
N THR A 10 9.14 -1.27 29.18
CA THR A 10 8.14 -1.58 28.15
C THR A 10 8.25 -0.62 26.97
N THR A 11 8.36 0.69 27.21
CA THR A 11 8.55 1.69 26.13
C THR A 11 9.81 1.39 25.32
N PHE A 12 10.92 1.08 25.99
CA PHE A 12 12.19 0.77 25.34
C PHE A 12 12.11 -0.49 24.47
N LEU A 13 11.55 -1.58 25.01
CA LEU A 13 11.36 -2.82 24.27
C LEU A 13 10.44 -2.62 23.07
N TYR A 14 9.36 -1.87 23.24
CA TYR A 14 8.43 -1.55 22.16
C TYR A 14 9.13 -0.79 21.03
N LEU A 15 9.87 0.28 21.36
CA LEU A 15 10.64 1.04 20.38
C LEU A 15 11.67 0.18 19.64
N SER A 16 12.39 -0.68 20.37
CA SER A 16 13.39 -1.57 19.78
C SER A 16 12.76 -2.55 18.77
N CYS A 17 11.59 -3.10 19.07
CA CYS A 17 10.85 -3.97 18.16
C CYS A 17 10.23 -3.21 16.97
N TYR A 18 9.93 -1.92 17.13
CA TYR A 18 9.28 -1.13 16.09
C TYR A 18 10.23 -0.70 14.96
N ILE A 19 11.52 -0.50 15.26
CA ILE A 19 12.51 -0.06 14.26
C ILE A 19 12.61 -1.03 13.07
N PRO A 20 12.75 -2.35 13.26
CA PRO A 20 12.75 -3.31 12.14
C PRO A 20 11.45 -3.29 11.34
N GLU A 21 10.30 -3.16 12.00
CA GLU A 21 8.99 -3.11 11.33
C GLU A 21 8.87 -1.86 10.45
N LEU A 22 9.30 -0.71 10.97
CA LEU A 22 9.30 0.56 10.25
C LEU A 22 10.24 0.49 9.02
N TYR A 23 11.42 -0.10 9.20
CA TYR A 23 12.39 -0.28 8.12
C TYR A 23 11.86 -1.21 7.01
N ALA A 24 11.22 -2.31 7.40
CA ALA A 24 10.60 -3.23 6.44
C ALA A 24 9.48 -2.55 5.64
N ASN A 25 8.64 -1.73 6.30
CA ASN A 25 7.61 -0.94 5.62
C ASN A 25 8.19 0.06 4.61
N TYR A 26 9.26 0.76 5.00
CA TYR A 26 9.94 1.70 4.11
C TYR A 26 10.57 1.01 2.89
N LYS A 27 11.30 -0.09 3.11
CA LYS A 27 12.03 -0.80 2.04
C LYS A 27 11.10 -1.52 1.07
N ASN A 28 10.05 -2.17 1.57
CA ASN A 28 9.15 -2.97 0.73
C ASN A 28 8.06 -2.14 0.06
N LYS A 29 7.98 -0.82 0.31
CA LYS A 29 6.88 0.07 -0.11
C LYS A 29 5.50 -0.59 0.08
N ASN A 30 5.35 -1.38 1.14
CA ASN A 30 4.22 -2.28 1.28
C ASN A 30 2.96 -1.48 1.63
N SER A 31 2.10 -1.27 0.64
CA SER A 31 0.80 -0.62 0.79
C SER A 31 -0.27 -1.63 1.20
N ASN A 32 0.01 -2.45 2.21
CA ASN A 32 -0.98 -3.44 2.67
C ASN A 32 -2.15 -2.72 3.34
N ILE A 33 -3.17 -2.39 2.56
CA ILE A 33 -4.38 -1.68 2.99
C ILE A 33 -5.09 -2.43 4.12
N TYR A 34 -4.95 -3.75 4.20
CA TYR A 34 -5.53 -4.57 5.26
C TYR A 34 -5.00 -4.26 6.68
N ASN A 35 -3.82 -3.65 6.80
CA ASN A 35 -3.28 -3.19 8.10
C ASN A 35 -3.67 -1.75 8.46
N ILE A 36 -4.34 -1.01 7.57
CA ILE A 36 -4.75 0.38 7.83
C ILE A 36 -5.84 0.46 8.90
N PRO A 37 -6.93 -0.36 8.88
CA PRO A 37 -7.96 -0.33 9.91
C PRO A 37 -7.41 -0.65 11.30
N GLU A 38 -6.53 -1.64 11.40
CA GLU A 38 -5.83 -2.00 12.63
C GLU A 38 -5.05 -0.80 13.20
N LYS A 39 -4.29 -0.11 12.34
CA LYS A 39 -3.51 1.06 12.77
C LYS A 39 -4.37 2.26 13.15
N ILE A 40 -5.54 2.44 12.53
CA ILE A 40 -6.50 3.46 12.94
C ILE A 40 -7.05 3.15 14.34
N ILE A 41 -7.41 1.90 14.62
CA ILE A 41 -7.89 1.49 15.94
C ILE A 41 -6.80 1.72 17.00
N MET A 42 -5.56 1.33 16.70
CA MET A 42 -4.42 1.56 17.59
C MET A 42 -4.17 3.06 17.84
N LEU A 43 -4.28 3.91 16.82
CA LEU A 43 -4.15 5.36 16.93
C LEU A 43 -5.24 5.96 17.86
N VAL A 44 -6.48 5.50 17.73
CA VAL A 44 -7.57 5.93 18.61
C VAL A 44 -7.33 5.45 20.05
N ALA A 45 -6.92 4.19 20.24
CA ALA A 45 -6.64 3.66 21.57
C ALA A 45 -5.46 4.38 22.26
N THR A 46 -4.36 4.61 21.52
CA THR A 46 -3.18 5.31 22.07
C THR A 46 -3.44 6.78 22.32
N SER A 47 -4.24 7.45 21.48
CA SER A 47 -4.65 8.84 21.73
C SER A 47 -5.53 8.95 22.98
N CYS A 48 -6.51 8.07 23.16
CA CYS A 48 -7.29 8.01 24.41
C CYS A 48 -6.42 7.72 25.64
N GLY A 49 -5.46 6.78 25.52
CA GLY A 49 -4.50 6.47 26.58
C GLY A 49 -3.62 7.67 26.95
N LEU A 50 -3.15 8.43 25.96
CA LEU A 50 -2.38 9.65 26.18
C LEU A 50 -3.21 10.75 26.82
N THR A 51 -4.45 10.98 26.35
CA THR A 51 -5.36 11.95 26.97
C THR A 51 -5.63 11.62 28.43
N TYR A 52 -5.88 10.34 28.75
CA TYR A 52 -6.02 9.88 30.13
C TYR A 52 -4.77 10.16 30.96
N ALA A 53 -3.58 9.88 30.41
CA ALA A 53 -2.31 10.11 31.09
C ALA A 53 -2.08 11.60 31.41
N LEU A 54 -2.43 12.49 30.47
CA LEU A 54 -2.35 13.94 30.63
C LEU A 54 -3.33 14.45 31.71
N LEU A 55 -4.58 14.00 31.69
CA LEU A 55 -5.59 14.40 32.69
C LEU A 55 -5.20 14.01 34.12
N ASN A 56 -4.51 12.88 34.28
CA ASN A 56 -4.07 12.38 35.58
C ASN A 56 -2.65 12.81 35.96
N ASN A 57 -1.98 13.66 35.16
CA ASN A 57 -0.58 14.08 35.35
C ASN A 57 0.40 12.91 35.59
N ASN A 58 0.16 11.77 34.94
CA ASN A 58 1.00 10.59 35.12
C ASN A 58 2.13 10.56 34.08
N THR A 59 3.31 11.05 34.48
CA THR A 59 4.50 11.13 33.64
C THR A 59 4.91 9.76 33.07
N ALA A 60 4.79 8.68 33.84
CA ALA A 60 5.16 7.35 33.37
C ALA A 60 4.26 6.89 32.20
N LEU A 61 2.94 7.09 32.30
CA LEU A 61 2.04 6.82 31.18
C LEU A 61 2.30 7.74 29.98
N ILE A 62 2.56 9.03 30.20
CA ILE A 62 2.85 9.98 29.12
C ILE A 62 4.08 9.53 28.32
N THR A 63 5.15 9.16 29.02
CA THR A 63 6.40 8.69 28.37
C THR A 63 6.24 7.37 27.62
N ASN A 64 5.17 6.61 27.88
CA ASN A 64 4.84 5.40 27.15
C ASN A 64 3.93 5.71 25.95
N TYR A 65 2.79 6.35 26.16
CA TYR A 65 1.81 6.58 25.09
C TYR A 65 2.24 7.65 24.07
N ALA A 66 3.05 8.64 24.45
CA ALA A 66 3.50 9.69 23.53
C ALA A 66 4.37 9.16 22.37
N PRO A 67 5.44 8.37 22.61
CA PRO A 67 6.20 7.79 21.51
C PRO A 67 5.38 6.77 20.72
N LEU A 68 4.51 5.98 21.37
CA LEU A 68 3.60 5.04 20.69
C LEU A 68 2.70 5.77 19.68
N LEU A 69 2.06 6.86 20.10
CA LEU A 69 1.19 7.66 19.23
C LEU A 69 1.98 8.24 18.05
N SER A 70 3.19 8.73 18.29
CA SER A 70 4.05 9.30 17.24
C SER A 70 4.42 8.26 16.19
N LEU A 71 4.75 7.05 16.63
CA LEU A 71 5.06 5.92 15.75
C LEU A 71 3.86 5.43 14.92
N ASP A 72 2.67 5.40 15.52
CA ASP A 72 1.44 5.03 14.82
C ASP A 72 1.09 6.07 13.74
N VAL A 73 1.24 7.36 14.04
CA VAL A 73 1.05 8.44 13.05
C VAL A 73 2.02 8.29 11.88
N ILE A 74 3.31 8.12 12.14
CA ILE A 74 4.34 7.98 11.09
C ILE A 74 4.03 6.75 10.22
N ALA A 75 3.68 5.62 10.84
CA ALA A 75 3.41 4.39 10.12
C ALA A 75 2.11 4.45 9.31
N LEU A 76 1.10 5.20 9.77
CA LEU A 76 -0.12 5.46 9.00
C LEU A 76 0.18 6.39 7.82
N LEU A 77 0.94 7.47 8.04
CA LEU A 77 1.35 8.40 6.99
C LEU A 77 2.17 7.72 5.89
N MET A 78 3.12 6.85 6.24
CA MET A 78 3.88 6.10 5.23
C MET A 78 2.99 5.16 4.41
N ARG A 79 2.07 4.43 5.06
CA ARG A 79 1.13 3.54 4.34
C ARG A 79 0.20 4.33 3.43
N LEU A 80 -0.30 5.48 3.89
CA LEU A 80 -1.15 6.37 3.10
C LEU A 80 -0.39 6.97 1.92
N TYR A 81 0.86 7.40 2.14
CA TYR A 81 1.74 7.92 1.10
C TYR A 81 2.00 6.87 0.00
N TYR A 82 2.35 5.63 0.38
CA TYR A 82 2.56 4.56 -0.59
C TYR A 82 1.26 4.12 -1.28
N ALA A 83 0.12 4.13 -0.58
CA ALA A 83 -1.18 3.88 -1.22
C ALA A 83 -1.48 4.92 -2.29
N TYR A 84 -1.18 6.19 -2.03
CA TYR A 84 -1.38 7.26 -2.99
C TYR A 84 -0.42 7.15 -4.19
N GLU A 85 0.88 6.95 -3.95
CA GLU A 85 1.90 6.77 -5.01
C GLU A 85 1.53 5.58 -5.91
N ASN A 86 1.15 4.45 -5.34
CA ASN A 86 0.81 3.24 -6.10
C ASN A 86 -0.47 3.41 -6.95
N ASN A 87 -1.47 4.15 -6.45
CA ASN A 87 -2.65 4.50 -7.24
C ASN A 87 -2.31 5.45 -8.40
N LEU A 88 -1.43 6.42 -8.18
CA LEU A 88 -1.01 7.36 -9.22
C LEU A 88 -0.22 6.65 -10.33
N SER A 89 0.72 5.77 -9.96
CA SER A 89 1.50 4.98 -10.92
C SER A 89 0.66 3.93 -11.66
N SER A 90 -0.29 3.27 -10.98
CA SER A 90 -1.19 2.31 -11.63
C SER A 90 -2.15 2.97 -12.62
N ASN A 91 -2.64 4.18 -12.33
CA ASN A 91 -3.49 4.93 -13.24
C ASN A 91 -2.71 5.45 -14.46
N SER A 92 -1.41 5.77 -14.30
CA SER A 92 -0.55 6.14 -15.41
C SER A 92 -0.20 4.97 -16.34
N ASN A 93 -0.02 3.75 -15.80
CA ASN A 93 0.24 2.56 -16.63
C ASN A 93 -1.00 2.08 -17.38
N ASN A 94 -2.19 2.10 -16.75
CA ASN A 94 -3.43 1.70 -17.42
C ASN A 94 -3.77 2.60 -18.63
N ASN A 95 -3.42 3.90 -18.58
CA ASN A 95 -3.59 4.78 -19.74
C ASN A 95 -2.64 4.44 -20.90
N ASN A 96 -1.42 4.00 -20.62
CA ASN A 96 -0.48 3.59 -21.67
C ASN A 96 -0.88 2.24 -22.29
N ASP A 97 -1.33 1.27 -21.50
CA ASP A 97 -1.77 -0.03 -22.01
C ASP A 97 -3.05 0.08 -22.86
N ASN A 98 -3.97 0.97 -22.51
CA ASN A 98 -5.15 1.24 -23.33
C ASN A 98 -4.81 1.91 -24.66
N ASN A 99 -3.88 2.88 -24.68
CA ASN A 99 -3.43 3.52 -25.92
C ASN A 99 -2.71 2.55 -26.86
N ASN A 100 -2.00 1.55 -26.32
CA ASN A 100 -1.27 0.58 -27.12
C ASN A 100 -2.20 -0.44 -27.79
N ARG A 101 -3.26 -0.88 -27.10
CA ARG A 101 -4.27 -1.79 -27.68
C ARG A 101 -5.13 -1.14 -28.76
N GLU A 102 -5.44 0.14 -28.62
CA GLU A 102 -6.18 0.89 -29.66
C GLU A 102 -5.32 1.11 -30.92
N SER A 103 -4.00 1.18 -30.76
CA SER A 103 -3.04 1.30 -31.88
C SER A 103 -2.85 -0.01 -32.66
N GLU A 104 -2.91 -1.16 -31.99
CA GLU A 104 -2.88 -2.48 -32.67
C GLU A 104 -4.20 -2.80 -33.38
N SER A 105 -5.34 -2.47 -32.78
CA SER A 105 -6.66 -2.69 -33.41
C SER A 105 -6.89 -1.85 -34.67
N LYS A 106 -6.16 -0.75 -34.85
CA LYS A 106 -6.30 0.13 -36.02
C LYS A 106 -5.35 -0.23 -37.17
N SER A 107 -4.33 -1.06 -36.91
CA SER A 107 -3.38 -1.52 -37.93
C SER A 107 -3.88 -2.74 -38.72
N GLU A 108 -4.91 -3.44 -38.25
CA GLU A 108 -5.42 -4.65 -38.92
C GLU A 108 -6.57 -4.38 -39.92
N THR A 109 -7.04 -3.13 -40.08
CA THR A 109 -8.19 -2.82 -40.97
C THR A 109 -7.80 -2.18 -42.31
N GLU A 110 -6.51 -1.94 -42.58
CA GLU A 110 -6.06 -1.33 -43.85
C GLU A 110 -5.07 -2.20 -44.63
N THR A 111 -5.40 -3.46 -44.86
CA THR A 111 -4.79 -4.26 -45.95
C THR A 111 -5.83 -5.18 -46.59
N GLU A 112 -6.85 -4.61 -47.22
CA GLU A 112 -7.54 -5.26 -48.34
C GLU A 112 -7.66 -4.25 -49.47
N THR A 113 -6.65 -4.21 -50.33
CA THR A 113 -6.75 -3.69 -51.69
C THR A 113 -6.65 -4.85 -52.66
N ASP A 114 -7.68 -4.94 -53.49
CA ASP A 114 -7.87 -5.78 -54.67
C ASP A 114 -6.59 -6.17 -55.43
N SER A 115 -6.53 -7.42 -55.88
CA SER A 115 -6.24 -7.73 -57.28
C SER A 115 -6.56 -9.18 -57.63
N ASP A 116 -7.40 -9.32 -58.65
CA ASP A 116 -7.72 -10.54 -59.38
C ASP A 116 -6.48 -11.29 -59.89
N THR A 117 -6.49 -12.63 -59.82
CA THR A 117 -6.22 -13.50 -60.98
C THR A 117 -6.47 -14.99 -60.65
N ASP A 118 -7.52 -15.53 -61.28
CA ASP A 118 -7.66 -16.84 -61.92
C ASP A 118 -6.71 -18.00 -61.53
N SER A 119 -7.29 -19.13 -61.08
CA SER A 119 -7.10 -20.48 -61.67
C SER A 119 -7.34 -21.62 -60.66
N ASP A 120 -8.26 -22.50 -61.07
CA ASP A 120 -8.36 -23.94 -60.85
C ASP A 120 -8.87 -24.51 -59.51
N TYR A 121 -10.15 -24.90 -59.60
CA TYR A 121 -10.86 -25.85 -58.76
C TYR A 121 -10.18 -27.22 -58.73
N VAL A 122 -9.97 -27.76 -57.52
CA VAL A 122 -9.86 -29.21 -57.30
C VAL A 122 -10.81 -29.59 -56.17
N ILE A 123 -11.99 -30.09 -56.56
CA ILE A 123 -12.92 -30.79 -55.67
C ILE A 123 -12.37 -32.21 -55.48
N ARG A 124 -11.98 -32.56 -54.24
CA ARG A 124 -11.85 -33.96 -53.82
C ARG A 124 -12.90 -34.27 -52.76
N PHE A 125 -13.89 -35.05 -53.17
CA PHE A 125 -14.67 -35.91 -52.28
C PHE A 125 -13.99 -37.27 -52.27
N ASP A 126 -13.63 -37.77 -51.10
CA ASP A 126 -13.37 -39.20 -50.89
C ASP A 126 -13.97 -39.59 -49.52
N ILE A 127 -15.15 -40.24 -49.63
CA ILE A 127 -15.82 -41.27 -48.80
C ILE A 127 -15.55 -41.30 -47.29
#